data_AF-A0A1L9VL14-F1
#
_entry.id   AF-A0A1L9VL14-F1
#
_cell.length_a   1.000
_cell.length_b   1.000
_cell.length_c   1.000
_cell.angle_alpha   90.00
_cell.angle_beta   90.00
_cell.angle_gamma   90.00
#
_symmetry.space_group_name_H-M   'P 1'
#
loop_
_entity.id
_entity.type
_entity.pdbx_description
1 polymer ?
#
loop_
_entity_poly.entity_id
_entity_poly.type
_entity_poly.pdbx_seq_one_letter_code
_entity_poly.pdbx_strand_id
1 'polypeptide(L)'
;MNMPRVFRELFIRCGEVSEVGILPFQACLIEIFQNWSTYGFTERWPFSFAEEEINLHEHRFAEYEAWNDVQQLAQTCLDTDAEGWIDSRLDFMEKKRQNRKLLSMFIERMAGEKSPEEARKRWPYPDE
;
A
#
# COMPACT_ATOMS: atom_id res chain seq x y z
N MET A 1 -15.82 -26.85 -1.22
CA MET A 1 -14.77 -26.40 -2.16
C MET A 1 -14.18 -25.13 -1.56
N ASN A 2 -12.94 -25.15 -1.10
CA ASN A 2 -12.31 -23.94 -0.54
C ASN A 2 -11.74 -23.13 -1.69
N MET A 3 -12.35 -21.98 -1.99
CA MET A 3 -11.83 -21.05 -2.99
C MET A 3 -10.53 -20.43 -2.47
N PRO A 4 -9.42 -20.46 -3.24
CA PRO A 4 -8.20 -19.79 -2.85
C PRO A 4 -8.44 -18.32 -2.53
N ARG A 5 -7.80 -17.82 -1.46
CA ARG A 5 -7.98 -16.44 -0.96
C ARG A 5 -7.78 -15.41 -2.08
N VAL A 6 -6.79 -15.63 -2.94
CA VAL A 6 -6.40 -14.71 -4.01
C VAL A 6 -7.55 -14.35 -4.95
N PHE A 7 -8.53 -15.25 -5.18
CA PHE A 7 -9.68 -14.91 -6.01
C PHE A 7 -10.59 -13.88 -5.35
N ARG A 8 -10.82 -13.97 -4.03
CA ARG A 8 -11.53 -12.94 -3.27
C ARG A 8 -10.72 -11.64 -3.23
N GLU A 9 -9.42 -11.76 -2.97
CA GLU A 9 -8.50 -10.63 -2.90
C GLU A 9 -8.46 -9.85 -4.22
N LEU A 10 -8.44 -10.54 -5.37
CA LEU A 10 -8.47 -9.93 -6.69
C LEU A 10 -9.64 -8.96 -6.86
N PHE A 11 -10.84 -9.34 -6.47
CA PHE A 11 -12.02 -8.46 -6.56
C PHE A 11 -11.93 -7.27 -5.62
N ILE A 12 -11.42 -7.47 -4.40
CA ILE A 12 -11.22 -6.39 -3.43
C ILE A 12 -10.20 -5.39 -3.97
N ARG A 13 -9.01 -5.85 -4.39
CA ARG A 13 -7.94 -5.01 -4.89
C ARG A 13 -8.27 -4.32 -6.21
N CYS A 14 -9.12 -4.92 -7.04
CA CYS A 14 -9.65 -4.27 -8.24
C CYS A 14 -10.51 -3.04 -7.87
N GLY A 15 -11.34 -3.17 -6.83
CA GLY A 15 -12.14 -2.06 -6.32
C GLY A 15 -11.32 -0.96 -5.65
N GLU A 16 -10.16 -1.31 -5.08
CA GLU A 16 -9.29 -0.38 -4.34
C GLU A 16 -8.21 0.29 -5.20
N VAL A 17 -8.17 0.05 -6.52
CA VAL A 17 -7.08 0.57 -7.38
C VAL A 17 -6.95 2.10 -7.31
N SER A 18 -8.07 2.81 -7.14
CA SER A 18 -8.08 4.27 -6.98
C SER A 18 -7.42 4.75 -5.68
N GLU A 19 -7.52 3.97 -4.61
CA GLU A 19 -7.07 4.30 -3.27
C GLU A 19 -5.63 3.82 -3.03
N VAL A 20 -5.36 2.57 -3.39
CA VAL A 20 -4.10 1.89 -3.06
C VAL A 20 -3.20 1.64 -4.26
N GLY A 21 -3.62 2.04 -5.46
CA GLY A 21 -2.88 1.86 -6.70
C GLY A 21 -2.98 0.46 -7.29
N ILE A 22 -2.36 0.28 -8.45
CA ILE A 22 -2.48 -0.95 -9.26
C ILE A 22 -1.62 -2.12 -8.74
N LEU A 23 -0.60 -1.84 -7.92
CA LEU A 23 0.41 -2.84 -7.55
C LEU A 23 -0.15 -4.03 -6.74
N PRO A 24 -1.03 -3.84 -5.74
CA PRO A 24 -1.69 -4.95 -5.03
C PRO A 24 -2.59 -5.80 -5.94
N PHE A 25 -3.28 -5.17 -6.88
CA PHE A 25 -4.09 -5.88 -7.86
C PHE A 25 -3.22 -6.73 -8.79
N GLN A 26 -2.10 -6.17 -9.27
CA GLN A 26 -1.14 -6.91 -10.09
C GLN A 26 -0.53 -8.09 -9.33
N ALA A 27 -0.27 -7.95 -8.02
CA ALA A 27 0.21 -9.04 -7.17
C ALA A 27 -0.76 -10.23 -7.18
N CYS A 28 -2.07 -9.97 -7.11
CA CYS A 28 -3.10 -11.01 -7.18
C CYS A 28 -3.07 -11.75 -8.54
N LEU A 29 -2.91 -11.01 -9.65
CA LEU A 29 -2.84 -11.61 -10.99
C LEU A 29 -1.60 -12.49 -11.16
N ILE A 30 -0.45 -12.07 -10.64
CA ILE A 30 0.80 -12.83 -10.67
C ILE A 30 0.66 -14.11 -9.83
N GLU A 31 0.11 -14.02 -8.62
CA GLU A 31 -0.12 -15.20 -7.77
C GLU A 31 -1.05 -16.21 -8.44
N ILE A 32 -2.14 -15.74 -9.08
CA ILE A 32 -3.06 -16.60 -9.83
C ILE A 32 -2.33 -17.28 -11.00
N PHE A 33 -1.53 -16.53 -11.76
CA PHE A 33 -0.75 -17.07 -12.87
C PHE A 33 0.23 -18.16 -12.42
N GLN A 34 0.99 -17.92 -11.35
CA GLN A 34 1.99 -18.87 -10.83
C GLN A 34 1.36 -20.14 -10.23
N ASN A 35 0.15 -20.06 -9.69
CA ASN A 35 -0.52 -21.17 -9.00
C ASN A 35 -1.70 -21.77 -9.79
N TRP A 36 -1.86 -21.38 -11.06
CA TRP A 36 -3.04 -21.70 -11.86
C TRP A 36 -3.33 -23.21 -11.92
N SER A 37 -2.31 -24.01 -12.19
CA SER A 37 -2.40 -25.48 -12.22
C SER A 37 -2.66 -26.08 -10.83
N THR A 38 -2.04 -25.53 -9.79
CA THR A 38 -2.23 -25.92 -8.38
C THR A 38 -3.68 -25.68 -7.92
N TYR A 39 -4.39 -24.70 -8.49
CA TYR A 39 -5.80 -24.45 -8.22
C TYR A 39 -6.77 -25.38 -8.97
N GLY A 40 -6.25 -26.34 -9.74
CA GLY A 40 -7.05 -27.37 -10.42
C GLY A 40 -7.61 -26.94 -11.78
N PHE A 41 -7.14 -25.82 -12.33
CA PHE A 41 -7.51 -25.40 -13.68
C PHE A 41 -6.61 -26.08 -14.71
N THR A 42 -7.24 -26.71 -15.71
CA THR A 42 -6.56 -27.46 -16.78
C THR A 42 -6.32 -26.63 -18.03
N GLU A 43 -7.03 -25.51 -18.17
CA GLU A 43 -6.86 -24.60 -19.29
C GLU A 43 -5.65 -23.69 -19.10
N ARG A 44 -5.17 -23.09 -20.19
CA ARG A 44 -4.13 -22.07 -20.12
C ARG A 44 -4.72 -20.78 -19.57
N TRP A 45 -4.04 -20.16 -18.60
CA TRP A 45 -4.39 -18.82 -18.13
C TRP A 45 -4.32 -17.81 -19.30
N PRO A 46 -5.32 -16.92 -19.47
CA PRO A 46 -5.39 -15.99 -20.61
C PRO A 46 -4.29 -14.93 -20.63
N PHE A 47 -3.65 -14.66 -19.50
CA PHE A 47 -2.53 -13.75 -19.40
C PHE A 47 -1.24 -14.54 -19.18
N SER A 48 -0.09 -13.95 -19.52
CA SER A 48 1.21 -14.52 -19.18
C SER A 48 2.11 -13.39 -18.73
N PHE A 49 2.85 -13.63 -17.65
CA PHE A 49 3.87 -12.72 -17.17
C PHE A 49 5.23 -13.30 -17.52
N ALA A 50 6.10 -12.48 -18.12
CA ALA A 50 7.51 -12.80 -18.26
C ALA A 50 8.20 -12.73 -16.90
N GLU A 51 9.30 -13.46 -16.74
CA GLU A 51 10.06 -13.48 -15.48
C GLU A 51 10.56 -12.07 -15.11
N GLU A 52 10.95 -11.28 -16.11
CA GLU A 52 11.36 -9.88 -15.92
C GLU A 52 10.22 -9.01 -15.39
N GLU A 53 8.97 -9.25 -15.81
CA GLU A 53 7.80 -8.51 -15.34
C GLU A 53 7.47 -8.85 -13.89
N ILE A 54 7.64 -10.11 -13.50
CA ILE A 54 7.46 -10.58 -12.11
C ILE A 54 8.52 -9.96 -11.23
N ASN A 55 9.80 -10.05 -11.61
CA ASN A 55 10.91 -9.47 -10.84
C ASN A 55 10.79 -7.95 -10.70
N LEU A 56 10.35 -7.26 -11.76
CA LEU A 56 10.10 -5.82 -11.71
C LEU A 56 8.92 -5.48 -10.78
N HIS A 57 7.86 -6.28 -10.80
CA HIS A 57 6.74 -6.11 -9.87
C HIS A 57 7.19 -6.31 -8.43
N GLU A 58 7.93 -7.37 -8.11
CA GLU A 58 8.45 -7.63 -6.75
C GLU A 58 9.24 -6.45 -6.20
N HIS A 59 10.13 -5.86 -7.02
CA HIS A 59 10.89 -4.68 -6.62
C HIS A 59 9.99 -3.48 -6.33
N ARG A 60 9.03 -3.17 -7.22
CA ARG A 60 8.08 -2.07 -7.03
C ARG A 60 7.14 -2.32 -5.86
N PHE A 61 6.77 -3.58 -5.63
CA PHE A 61 5.86 -3.98 -4.56
C PHE A 61 6.51 -3.77 -3.19
N ALA A 62 7.81 -4.11 -3.05
CA ALA A 62 8.55 -3.82 -1.83
C ALA A 62 8.61 -2.31 -1.51
N GLU A 63 8.80 -1.45 -2.52
CA GLU A 63 8.74 0.00 -2.31
C GLU A 63 7.33 0.48 -1.92
N TYR A 64 6.31 -0.10 -2.54
CA TYR A 64 4.91 0.17 -2.23
C TYR A 64 4.56 -0.26 -0.81
N GLU A 65 4.97 -1.45 -0.36
CA GLU A 65 4.72 -1.94 1.00
C GLU A 65 5.36 -1.00 2.03
N ALA A 66 6.62 -0.61 1.81
CA ALA A 66 7.29 0.35 2.68
C ALA A 66 6.61 1.72 2.71
N TRP A 67 6.05 2.18 1.57
CA TRP A 67 5.25 3.40 1.53
C TRP A 67 3.92 3.23 2.29
N ASN A 68 3.20 2.14 2.02
CA ASN A 68 1.89 1.84 2.61
C ASN A 68 1.97 1.65 4.14
N ASP A 69 3.03 1.05 4.66
CA ASP A 69 3.27 0.93 6.10
C ASP A 69 3.35 2.30 6.79
N VAL A 70 4.01 3.27 6.15
CA VAL A 70 4.07 4.65 6.63
C VAL A 70 2.68 5.29 6.60
N GLN A 71 1.89 5.04 5.54
CA GLN A 71 0.51 5.54 5.45
C GLN A 71 -0.34 5.00 6.61
N GLN A 72 -0.34 3.68 6.82
CA GLN A 72 -1.15 3.03 7.86
C GLN A 72 -0.73 3.44 9.27
N LEU A 73 0.57 3.59 9.51
CA LEU A 73 1.09 4.10 10.78
C LEU A 73 0.58 5.52 11.06
N ALA A 74 0.68 6.42 10.07
CA ALA A 74 0.23 7.79 10.23
C ALA A 74 -1.29 7.87 10.45
N GLN A 75 -2.06 7.10 9.68
CA GLN A 75 -3.53 7.01 9.83
C GLN A 75 -3.92 6.56 11.24
N THR A 76 -3.29 5.49 11.72
CA THR A 76 -3.54 4.94 13.07
C THR A 76 -3.16 5.95 14.16
N CYS A 77 -2.01 6.62 14.05
CA CYS A 77 -1.57 7.59 15.05
C CYS A 77 -2.40 8.87 15.07
N LEU A 78 -2.99 9.25 13.93
CA LEU A 78 -3.76 10.48 13.78
C LEU A 78 -5.27 10.27 13.85
N ASP A 79 -5.74 9.03 14.01
CA ASP A 79 -7.15 8.65 14.00
C ASP A 79 -7.88 9.17 12.75
N THR A 80 -7.25 8.99 11.59
CA THR A 80 -7.86 9.32 10.30
C THR A 80 -8.35 8.07 9.58
N ASP A 81 -9.31 8.23 8.68
CA ASP A 81 -9.64 7.19 7.72
C ASP A 81 -8.66 7.15 6.53
N ALA A 82 -8.94 6.28 5.56
CA ALA A 82 -8.12 6.10 4.36
C ALA A 82 -8.08 7.33 3.44
N GLU A 83 -9.07 8.22 3.53
CA GLU A 83 -9.11 9.49 2.80
C GLU A 83 -8.45 10.63 3.58
N GLY A 84 -8.05 10.39 4.83
CA GLY A 84 -7.44 11.39 5.70
C GLY A 84 -8.45 12.22 6.50
N TRP A 85 -9.73 11.84 6.52
CA TRP A 85 -10.72 12.54 7.34
C TRP A 85 -10.53 12.24 8.82
N ILE A 86 -10.75 13.26 9.63
CA ILE A 86 -10.73 13.19 11.08
C ILE A 86 -12.18 13.31 11.57
N ASP A 87 -12.54 12.54 12.60
CA ASP A 87 -13.84 12.66 13.24
C ASP A 87 -14.08 14.09 13.77
N SER A 88 -15.24 14.67 13.42
CA SER A 88 -15.64 16.04 13.81
C SER A 88 -15.63 16.33 15.32
N ARG A 89 -15.63 15.30 16.16
CA ARG A 89 -15.57 15.40 17.63
C ARG A 89 -14.14 15.59 18.16
N LEU A 90 -13.13 15.35 17.34
CA LEU A 90 -11.72 15.50 17.72
C LEU A 90 -11.25 16.94 17.49
N ASP A 91 -10.29 17.38 18.31
CA ASP A 91 -9.66 18.69 18.13
C ASP A 91 -8.71 18.67 16.92
N PHE A 92 -9.14 19.28 15.83
CA PHE A 92 -8.37 19.38 14.59
C PHE A 92 -7.02 20.07 14.80
N MET A 93 -6.94 21.10 15.66
CA MET A 93 -5.70 21.83 15.89
C MET A 93 -4.69 20.96 16.66
N GLU A 94 -5.18 20.16 17.61
CA GLU A 94 -4.37 19.16 18.28
C GLU A 94 -3.89 18.07 17.30
N LYS A 95 -4.74 17.60 16.39
CA LYS A 95 -4.33 16.65 15.34
C LYS A 95 -3.29 17.24 14.38
N LYS A 96 -3.42 18.51 13.97
CA LYS A 96 -2.39 19.19 13.17
C LYS A 96 -1.07 19.30 13.94
N ARG A 97 -1.10 19.54 15.25
CA ARG A 97 0.09 19.55 16.10
C ARG A 97 0.73 18.16 16.23
N GLN A 98 -0.08 17.11 16.39
CA GLN A 98 0.40 15.72 16.43
C GLN A 98 1.03 15.32 15.09
N ASN A 99 0.42 15.68 13.96
CA ASN A 99 0.96 15.41 12.63
C ASN A 99 2.36 15.99 12.46
N ARG A 100 2.56 17.27 12.83
CA ARG A 100 3.90 17.91 12.81
C ARG A 100 4.93 17.12 13.62
N LYS A 101 4.56 16.73 14.84
CA LYS A 101 5.47 15.97 15.71
C LYS A 101 5.83 14.62 15.10
N LEU A 102 4.85 13.88 14.58
CA LEU A 102 5.06 12.58 13.95
C LEU A 102 5.92 12.70 12.69
N LEU A 103 5.69 13.71 11.86
CA LEU A 103 6.50 14.00 10.69
C LEU A 103 7.96 14.30 11.07
N SER A 104 8.19 15.12 12.11
CA SER A 104 9.56 15.38 12.60
C SER A 104 10.25 14.09 13.05
N MET A 105 9.56 13.26 13.86
CA MET A 105 10.09 11.97 14.30
C MET A 105 10.35 11.01 13.14
N PHE A 106 9.49 11.01 12.11
CA PHE A 106 9.67 10.19 10.92
C PHE A 106 10.91 10.63 10.12
N ILE A 107 11.08 11.94 9.89
CA ILE A 107 12.26 12.48 9.21
C ILE A 107 13.55 12.11 9.98
N GLU A 108 13.55 12.25 11.30
CA GLU A 108 14.68 11.88 12.15
C GLU A 108 15.00 10.39 12.04
N ARG A 109 13.99 9.52 12.01
CA ARG A 109 14.17 8.07 11.87
C ARG A 109 14.71 7.68 10.50
N MET A 110 14.29 8.38 9.44
CA MET A 110 14.77 8.15 8.08
C MET A 110 16.16 8.75 7.81
N ALA A 111 16.72 9.49 8.77
CA ALA A 111 18.03 10.10 8.65
C ALA A 111 19.11 9.01 8.47
N GLY A 112 19.77 9.01 7.31
CA GLY A 112 20.76 8.02 6.91
C GLY A 112 20.30 7.11 5.77
N GLU A 113 18.99 6.96 5.58
CA GLU A 113 18.42 6.23 4.43
C GLU A 113 17.95 7.18 3.32
N LYS A 114 17.37 8.32 3.70
CA LYS A 114 16.77 9.29 2.77
C LYS A 114 17.02 10.73 3.18
N SER A 115 16.92 11.64 2.23
CA SER A 115 16.93 13.07 2.55
C SER A 115 15.64 13.48 3.28
N PRO A 116 15.65 14.58 4.05
CA PRO A 116 14.44 15.12 4.68
C PRO A 116 13.32 15.40 3.68
N GLU A 117 13.64 15.87 2.47
CA GLU A 117 12.67 16.14 1.40
C GLU A 117 12.03 14.85 0.88
N GLU A 118 12.82 13.79 0.71
CA GLU A 118 12.32 12.48 0.29
C GLU A 118 11.44 11.84 1.36
N ALA A 119 11.81 11.96 2.64
CA ALA A 119 10.98 11.53 3.75
C ALA A 119 9.65 12.28 3.77
N ARG A 120 9.65 13.62 3.62
CA ARG A 120 8.42 14.42 3.54
C ARG A 120 7.48 13.96 2.42
N LYS A 121 8.03 13.64 1.24
CA LYS A 121 7.22 13.14 0.10
C LYS A 121 6.55 11.78 0.37
N ARG A 122 7.09 10.99 1.30
CA ARG A 122 6.49 9.69 1.68
C ARG A 122 5.44 9.82 2.78
N TRP A 123 5.41 10.93 3.50
CA TRP A 123 4.44 11.14 4.56
C TRP A 123 3.05 11.50 3.98
N PRO A 124 1.95 10.89 4.46
CA PRO A 124 0.60 11.12 3.93
C PRO A 124 0.10 12.57 4.05
N TYR A 125 0.47 13.24 5.15
CA TYR A 125 -0.17 14.50 5.56
C TYR A 125 0.83 15.66 5.53
N PRO A 126 0.88 16.42 4.42
CA PRO A 126 1.77 17.57 4.32
C PRO A 126 1.47 18.62 5.41
N ASP A 127 2.48 19.43 5.76
CA ASP A 127 2.41 20.37 6.88
C ASP A 127 1.70 21.71 6.54
N GLU A 128 1.13 21.82 5.33
CA GLU A 128 0.41 23.03 4.86
C GLU A 128 -0.91 23.27 5.62
#